data_AF-A0A151S133-F1
#
_entry.id   AF-A0A151S133-F1
#
_cell.length_a   1.000
_cell.length_b   1.000
_cell.length_c   1.000
_cell.angle_alpha   90.00
_cell.angle_beta   90.00
_cell.angle_gamma   90.00
#
_symmetry.space_group_name_H-M   'P 1'
#
loop_
_entity.id
_entity.type
_entity.pdbx_description
1 polymer ?
#
loop_
_entity_poly.entity_id
_entity_poly.type
_entity_poly.pdbx_seq_one_letter_code
_entity_poly.pdbx_strand_id
1 'polypeptide(L)' 'STTQETPYRLTYGVDAMIPIEVGEASHQRHTFDSEQNAQEMAVNLNLIDKLKEEAQIHEEACKLRAFRRYNTRVRPRSF' A
#
# COMPACT_ATOMS: atom_id res chain seq x y z
N SER A 1 -17.65 55.72 -13.98
CA SER A 1 -17.90 54.35 -14.44
C SER A 1 -16.86 53.42 -13.86
N THR A 2 -17.30 52.39 -13.15
CA THR A 2 -16.53 51.31 -12.54
C THR A 2 -16.03 50.33 -13.60
N THR A 3 -14.78 49.88 -13.50
CA THR A 3 -14.29 48.60 -14.05
C THR A 3 -13.19 48.13 -13.08
N GLN A 4 -13.52 47.34 -12.06
CA GLN A 4 -13.39 45.87 -12.02
C GLN A 4 -11.92 45.38 -12.16
N GLU A 5 -11.34 45.03 -11.01
CA GLU A 5 -10.43 43.90 -10.68
C GLU A 5 -9.48 43.37 -11.78
N THR A 6 -8.19 43.15 -11.55
CA THR A 6 -7.66 42.19 -10.55
C THR A 6 -6.17 42.47 -10.31
N PRO A 7 -5.67 42.63 -9.07
CA PRO A 7 -4.24 42.68 -8.81
C PRO A 7 -3.71 41.26 -8.61
N TYR A 8 -3.43 40.53 -9.70
CA TYR A 8 -2.55 39.36 -9.59
C TYR A 8 -1.13 39.85 -9.37
N ARG A 9 -0.79 40.07 -8.11
CA ARG A 9 0.56 40.40 -7.67
C ARG A 9 1.39 39.11 -7.66
N LEU A 10 1.85 38.69 -8.84
CA LEU A 10 2.90 37.68 -8.95
C LEU A 10 4.24 38.31 -8.53
N THR A 11 4.48 38.40 -7.23
CA THR A 11 5.85 38.62 -6.73
C THR A 11 6.60 37.29 -6.79
N TYR A 12 6.99 36.87 -7.99
CA TYR A 12 8.12 35.97 -8.14
C TYR A 12 9.38 36.78 -7.90
N GLY A 13 9.70 37.02 -6.63
CA GLY A 13 11.05 37.37 -6.24
C GLY A 13 11.95 36.17 -6.57
N VAL A 14 13.06 36.43 -7.25
CA VAL A 14 14.07 35.45 -7.69
C VAL A 14 14.88 34.91 -6.50
N ASP A 15 14.23 34.71 -5.37
CA ASP A 15 14.87 34.36 -4.09
C ASP A 15 13.96 33.46 -3.25
N ALA A 16 13.16 32.61 -3.90
CA ALA A 16 12.55 31.48 -3.23
C ALA A 16 13.66 30.45 -2.93
N MET A 17 14.40 30.71 -1.84
CA MET A 17 15.32 29.75 -1.24
C MET A 17 14.53 28.49 -0.94
N ILE A 18 14.84 27.40 -1.64
CA ILE A 18 14.30 26.08 -1.32
C ILE A 18 14.74 25.81 0.13
N PRO A 19 13.81 25.64 1.09
CA PRO A 19 14.21 25.21 2.41
C PRO A 19 14.81 23.82 2.25
N ILE A 20 16.13 23.72 2.29
CA ILE A 20 16.76 22.46 2.60
C ILE A 20 16.38 22.25 4.05
N GLU A 21 15.51 21.28 4.30
CA GLU A 21 15.32 20.74 5.64
C GLU A 21 16.66 20.12 6.06
N VAL A 22 17.57 20.97 6.53
CA VAL A 22 18.58 20.54 7.49
C VAL A 22 17.77 20.31 8.75
N GLY A 23 17.07 19.18 8.76
CA GLY A 23 16.27 18.76 9.88
C GLY A 23 17.21 18.70 11.07
N GLU A 24 17.08 19.69 11.96
CA GLU A 24 17.26 19.47 13.38
C GLU A 24 16.83 18.03 13.64
N ALA A 25 17.75 17.20 14.17
CA ALA A 25 17.53 15.76 14.24
C ALA A 25 16.12 15.55 14.78
N SER A 26 15.21 15.15 13.90
CA SER A 26 13.81 15.13 14.26
C SER A 26 13.70 14.14 15.41
N HIS A 27 12.68 14.27 16.25
CA HIS A 27 12.48 13.29 17.32
C HIS A 27 12.58 11.84 16.79
N GLN A 28 12.11 11.62 15.55
CA GLN A 28 12.26 10.37 14.81
C GLN A 28 13.72 9.93 14.59
N ARG A 29 14.64 10.84 14.26
CA ARG A 29 16.07 10.54 14.10
C ARG A 29 16.75 10.25 15.44
N HIS A 30 16.28 10.89 16.52
CA HIS A 30 16.79 10.61 17.88
C HIS A 30 16.33 9.26 18.44
N THR A 31 15.13 8.81 18.09
CA THR A 31 14.57 7.53 18.53
C THR A 31 14.69 6.42 17.49
N PHE A 32 15.47 6.64 16.41
CA PHE A 32 15.63 5.65 15.35
C PHE A 32 16.45 4.46 15.85
N ASP A 33 15.79 3.33 16.06
CA ASP A 33 16.43 2.05 16.34
C ASP A 33 16.36 1.16 15.10
N SER A 34 17.51 1.01 14.42
CA SER A 34 17.61 0.19 13.23
C SER A 34 17.40 -1.29 13.50
N GLU A 35 17.79 -1.79 14.67
CA GLU A 35 17.67 -3.21 15.00
C GLU A 35 16.23 -3.56 15.32
N GLN A 36 15.57 -2.73 16.13
CA GLN A 36 14.15 -2.90 16.43
C GLN A 36 13.30 -2.82 15.14
N ASN A 37 13.57 -1.84 14.28
CA ASN A 37 12.86 -1.70 13.00
C ASN A 37 13.06 -2.93 12.09
N ALA A 38 14.26 -3.48 12.03
CA ALA A 38 14.54 -4.69 11.26
C ALA A 38 13.80 -5.91 11.81
N GLN A 39 13.74 -6.05 13.14
CA GLN A 39 12.99 -7.11 13.81
C GLN A 39 11.48 -6.99 13.55
N GLU A 40 10.91 -5.80 13.72
CA GLU A 40 9.49 -5.55 13.45
C GLU A 40 9.15 -5.78 11.97
N MET A 41 10.02 -5.37 11.06
CA MET A 41 9.86 -5.63 9.62
C MET A 41 9.85 -7.13 9.33
N ALA A 42 10.75 -7.90 9.92
CA ALA A 42 10.77 -9.36 9.77
C ALA A 42 9.48 -10.02 10.30
N VAL A 43 8.96 -9.56 11.44
CA VAL A 43 7.69 -10.03 12.00
C VAL A 43 6.52 -9.71 11.07
N ASN A 44 6.47 -8.50 10.54
CA ASN A 44 5.42 -8.07 9.60
C ASN A 44 5.43 -8.89 8.32
N LEU A 45 6.60 -9.18 7.75
CA LEU A 45 6.74 -10.04 6.58
C LEU A 45 6.24 -11.46 6.86
N ASN A 46 6.66 -12.05 7.99
CA ASN A 46 6.20 -13.37 8.40
C ASN A 46 4.67 -13.43 8.57
N LEU A 47 4.05 -12.36 9.09
CA LEU A 47 2.60 -12.28 9.23
C LEU A 47 1.91 -12.24 7.85
N ILE A 48 2.44 -11.45 6.91
CA ILE A 48 1.91 -11.39 5.54
C ILE A 48 1.99 -12.76 4.87
N ASP A 49 3.09 -13.48 5.04
CA ASP A 49 3.26 -14.79 4.42
C ASP A 49 2.28 -15.83 4.97
N LYS A 50 2.03 -15.82 6.28
CA LYS A 50 0.99 -16.66 6.91
C LYS A 50 -0.41 -16.36 6.36
N LEU A 51 -0.75 -15.08 6.24
CA LEU A 51 -2.05 -14.66 5.69
C LEU A 51 -2.21 -15.08 4.23
N LYS A 52 -1.13 -15.00 3.44
CA LYS A 52 -1.14 -15.48 2.05
C LYS A 52 -1.32 -16.99 1.97
N GLU A 53 -0.64 -17.76 2.80
CA GLU A 53 -0.77 -19.22 2.84
C GLU A 53 -2.20 -19.64 3.20
N GLU A 54 -2.78 -19.01 4.23
CA GLU A 54 -4.17 -19.26 4.63
C GLU A 54 -5.15 -18.92 3.49
N ALA A 55 -4.96 -17.78 2.82
CA ALA A 55 -5.76 -17.38 1.67
C ALA A 55 -5.66 -18.41 0.51
N GLN A 56 -4.47 -18.92 0.23
CA GLN A 56 -4.26 -19.94 -0.80
C GLN A 56 -4.98 -21.25 -0.46
N ILE A 57 -4.91 -21.70 0.80
CA ILE A 57 -5.63 -22.90 1.26
C ILE A 57 -7.14 -22.73 1.03
N HIS A 58 -7.70 -21.57 1.40
CA HIS A 58 -9.10 -21.26 1.19
C HIS A 58 -9.48 -21.23 -0.29
N GLU A 59 -8.65 -20.63 -1.13
CA GLU A 59 -8.86 -20.55 -2.57
C GLU A 59 -8.92 -21.96 -3.20
N GLU A 60 -7.94 -22.80 -2.89
CA GLU A 60 -7.88 -24.17 -3.41
C GLU A 60 -9.05 -25.02 -2.91
N ALA A 61 -9.43 -24.89 -1.63
CA ALA A 61 -10.63 -25.54 -1.10
C ALA A 61 -11.91 -25.10 -1.86
N CYS A 62 -12.02 -23.81 -2.19
CA CYS A 62 -13.14 -23.29 -2.98
C CYS A 62 -13.15 -23.84 -4.41
N LYS A 63 -12.00 -23.87 -5.10
CA LYS A 63 -11.85 -24.46 -6.44
C LYS A 63 -12.26 -25.94 -6.43
N LEU A 64 -11.77 -26.72 -5.47
CA LEU A 64 -12.09 -28.15 -5.34
C LEU A 64 -13.59 -28.37 -5.10
N ARG A 65 -14.22 -27.55 -4.26
CA ARG A 65 -15.67 -27.60 -4.04
C ARG A 65 -16.46 -27.31 -5.31
N ALA A 66 -16.04 -26.28 -6.06
CA ALA A 66 -16.68 -25.94 -7.34
C ALA A 66 -16.54 -27.07 -8.37
N PHE A 67 -15.33 -27.63 -8.51
CA PHE A 67 -15.04 -28.75 -9.42
C PHE A 67 -15.90 -29.97 -9.11
N ARG A 68 -15.99 -30.38 -7.83
CA ARG A 68 -16.85 -31.50 -7.40
C ARG A 68 -18.32 -31.23 -7.71
N ARG A 69 -18.82 -30.02 -7.44
CA ARG A 69 -20.22 -29.65 -7.71
C ARG A 69 -20.54 -29.67 -9.21
N TYR A 70 -19.60 -29.24 -10.04
CA TYR A 70 -19.74 -29.32 -11.49
C TYR A 70 -19.81 -30.78 -11.95
N ASN A 71 -18.80 -31.60 -11.61
CA ASN A 71 -18.68 -32.98 -12.09
C ASN A 71 -19.82 -33.89 -11.62
N THR A 72 -20.38 -33.65 -10.43
CA THR A 72 -21.56 -34.41 -9.95
C THR A 72 -22.84 -34.12 -10.74
N ARG A 73 -22.92 -32.98 -11.41
CA ARG A 73 -24.09 -32.57 -12.21
C ARG A 73 -23.94 -32.86 -13.70
N VAL A 74 -22.70 -33.05 -14.16
CA VAL A 74 -22.43 -33.41 -15.55
C VAL A 74 -22.74 -34.90 -15.75
N ARG A 75 -23.75 -35.20 -16.58
CA ARG A 75 -23.98 -36.56 -17.07
C ARG A 75 -23.10 -36.80 -18.31
N PRO A 76 -22.31 -37.89 -18.35
CA PRO A 76 -21.56 -38.24 -19.55
C PRO A 76 -22.54 -38.49 -20.70
N ARG A 77 -22.27 -37.87 -21.85
CA ARG A 77 -23.06 -38.03 -23.08
C ARG A 77 -22.33 -39.04 -23.96
N SER A 78 -22.99 -40.15 -24.29
CA SER A 78 -22.48 -41.11 -25.27
C SER A 78 -22.76 -40.62 -26.69
N PHE A 79 -21.80 -40.80 -27.59
CA PHE A 79 -21.93 -40.58 -29.03
C PHE A 79 -22.08 -41.93 -29.73
#